data_AF-A0A218PL70-F1
#
_entry.id   AF-A0A218PL70-F1
#
_cell.length_a   1.000
_cell.length_b   1.000
_cell.length_c   1.000
_cell.angle_alpha   90.00
_cell.angle_beta   90.00
_cell.angle_gamma   90.00
#
_symmetry.space_group_name_H-M   'P 1'
#
loop_
_entity.id
_entity.type
_entity.pdbx_description
1 polymer ?
#
loop_
_entity_poly.entity_id
_entity_poly.type
_entity_poly.pdbx_seq_one_letter_code
_entity_poly.pdbx_strand_id
1 'polypeptide(L)'
;MTPRAIRNTLRIRRLTLLIVIGILCGVAGCDKPDSSGNEGIDRQTCLGSELGPVEALAACSRFIAAANNRTLSRSDAYYNRGVAFADLGEWHHAKLDLEDALKLDPKNRWASQRLENVIQALSKAGG
;
A
#
# COMPACT_ATOMS: atom_id res chain seq x y z
N MET A 1 42.93 -44.13 28.05
CA MET A 1 42.06 -43.41 27.08
C MET A 1 42.93 -42.57 26.16
N THR A 2 42.81 -42.71 24.83
CA THR A 2 43.78 -42.17 23.86
C THR A 2 43.45 -40.72 23.43
N PRO A 3 44.45 -39.85 23.20
CA PRO A 3 44.25 -38.43 22.87
C PRO A 3 43.50 -38.17 21.55
N ARG A 4 43.39 -39.19 20.68
CA ARG A 4 42.58 -39.14 19.45
C ARG A 4 41.07 -39.13 19.74
N ALA A 5 40.61 -39.85 20.77
CA ALA A 5 39.18 -39.92 21.13
C ALA A 5 38.67 -38.59 21.72
N ILE A 6 39.52 -37.87 22.45
CA ILE A 6 39.21 -36.56 23.06
C ILE A 6 39.07 -35.48 21.97
N ARG A 7 39.97 -35.49 20.98
CA ARG A 7 39.91 -34.56 19.84
C ARG A 7 38.65 -34.76 18.98
N ASN A 8 38.22 -36.02 18.81
CA ASN A 8 37.04 -36.36 18.02
C ASN A 8 35.75 -35.99 18.75
N THR A 9 35.65 -36.25 20.06
CA THR A 9 34.51 -35.84 20.88
C THR A 9 34.39 -34.32 21.02
N LEU A 10 35.51 -33.59 21.10
CA LEU A 10 35.52 -32.12 21.07
C LEU A 10 35.07 -31.56 19.70
N ARG A 11 35.47 -32.19 18.59
CA ARG A 11 35.01 -31.79 17.24
C ARG A 11 33.51 -32.03 17.05
N ILE A 12 32.99 -33.18 17.49
CA ILE A 12 31.57 -33.52 17.40
C ILE A 12 30.72 -32.59 18.27
N ARG A 13 31.18 -32.26 19.49
CA ARG A 13 30.52 -31.28 20.38
C ARG A 13 30.50 -29.86 19.79
N ARG A 14 31.58 -29.43 19.12
CA ARG A 14 31.62 -28.13 18.44
C ARG A 14 30.70 -28.10 17.22
N LEU A 15 30.65 -29.19 16.44
CA LEU A 15 29.80 -29.27 15.26
C LEU A 15 28.30 -29.27 15.63
N THR A 16 27.93 -30.02 16.66
CA THR A 16 26.55 -30.04 17.18
C THR A 16 26.13 -28.70 17.80
N LEU A 17 27.03 -28.02 18.53
CA LEU A 17 26.77 -26.67 19.06
C LEU A 17 26.53 -25.64 17.94
N LEU A 18 27.33 -25.66 16.87
CA LEU A 18 27.17 -24.73 15.74
C LEU A 18 25.85 -24.94 14.98
N ILE A 19 25.40 -26.19 14.83
CA ILE A 19 24.11 -26.52 14.20
C ILE A 19 22.95 -25.99 15.06
N VAL A 20 23.00 -26.17 16.38
CA VAL A 20 21.97 -25.67 17.31
C VAL A 20 21.92 -24.14 17.31
N ILE A 21 23.07 -23.45 17.28
CA ILE A 21 23.14 -21.98 17.15
C ILE A 21 22.57 -21.52 15.81
N GLY A 22 22.88 -22.22 14.71
CA GLY A 22 22.32 -21.93 13.39
C GLY A 22 20.79 -22.06 13.34
N ILE A 23 20.23 -23.08 14.02
CA ILE A 23 18.79 -23.28 14.13
C ILE A 23 18.14 -22.18 15.00
N LEU A 24 18.79 -21.77 16.09
CA LEU A 24 18.31 -20.68 16.96
C LEU A 24 18.38 -19.29 16.32
N CYS A 25 19.37 -19.02 15.46
CA CYS A 25 19.48 -17.76 14.72
C CYS A 25 18.62 -17.73 13.44
N GLY A 26 18.18 -18.89 12.93
CA GLY A 26 17.41 -19.00 11.68
C GLY A 26 15.97 -18.49 11.74
N VAL A 27 15.43 -18.21 12.93
CA VAL A 27 14.04 -17.71 13.13
C VAL A 27 13.96 -16.21 13.41
N ALA A 28 15.08 -15.48 13.36
CA ALA A 28 15.11 -14.02 13.43
C ALA A 28 15.25 -13.38 12.04
N GLY A 29 14.60 -13.97 11.03
CA GLY A 29 14.29 -13.25 9.81
C GLY A 29 13.33 -12.12 10.17
N CYS A 30 13.83 -10.91 10.34
CA CYS A 30 12.97 -9.73 10.33
C CYS A 30 12.30 -9.69 8.96
N ASP A 31 11.05 -10.12 8.87
CA ASP A 31 10.16 -9.78 7.77
C ASP A 31 10.07 -8.24 7.75
N LYS A 32 10.96 -7.60 6.99
CA LYS A 32 10.69 -6.26 6.49
C LYS A 32 9.52 -6.44 5.52
N PRO A 33 8.41 -5.69 5.64
CA PRO A 33 7.41 -5.71 4.59
C PRO A 33 8.14 -5.36 3.29
N ASP A 34 8.10 -6.30 2.34
CA ASP A 34 8.73 -6.14 1.04
C ASP A 34 7.93 -5.09 0.26
N SER A 35 8.33 -3.82 0.41
CA SER A 35 7.68 -2.68 -0.22
C SER A 35 7.79 -2.69 -1.75
N SER A 36 8.52 -3.64 -2.34
CA SER A 36 8.80 -3.66 -3.78
C SER A 36 7.83 -4.53 -4.60
N GLY A 37 7.12 -5.45 -3.95
CA GLY A 37 6.14 -6.34 -4.61
C GLY A 37 4.70 -5.80 -4.65
N ASN A 38 4.35 -4.87 -3.76
CA ASN A 38 2.96 -4.41 -3.58
C ASN A 38 2.62 -3.12 -4.33
N GLU A 39 3.58 -2.34 -4.81
CA GLU A 39 3.29 -1.05 -5.49
C GLU A 39 2.51 -1.24 -6.80
N GLY A 40 2.80 -2.30 -7.56
CA GLY A 40 2.07 -2.66 -8.77
C GLY A 40 0.67 -3.21 -8.49
N ILE A 41 0.52 -3.95 -7.38
CA ILE A 41 -0.76 -4.51 -6.93
C ILE A 41 -1.67 -3.37 -6.46
N ASP A 42 -1.18 -2.48 -5.58
CA ASP A 42 -1.96 -1.35 -5.08
C ASP A 42 -2.38 -0.39 -6.21
N ARG A 43 -1.52 -0.19 -7.23
CA ARG A 43 -1.90 0.52 -8.46
C ARG A 43 -3.06 -0.18 -9.17
N GLN A 44 -2.91 -1.47 -9.46
CA GLN A 44 -3.92 -2.24 -10.21
C GLN A 44 -5.26 -2.27 -9.46
N THR A 45 -5.21 -2.45 -8.15
CA THR A 45 -6.37 -2.43 -7.27
C THR A 45 -7.02 -1.05 -7.23
N CYS A 46 -6.24 0.02 -7.04
CA CYS A 46 -6.79 1.39 -7.03
C CYS A 46 -7.42 1.80 -8.38
N LEU A 47 -6.84 1.38 -9.50
CA LEU A 47 -7.31 1.72 -10.84
C LEU A 47 -8.36 0.75 -11.41
N GLY A 48 -8.66 -0.34 -10.69
CA GLY A 48 -9.62 -1.35 -11.10
C GLY A 48 -11.07 -0.91 -10.92
N SER A 49 -11.96 -1.43 -11.77
CA SER A 49 -13.40 -1.12 -11.77
C SER A 49 -14.27 -2.13 -10.99
N GLU A 50 -13.67 -3.17 -10.41
CA GLU A 50 -14.41 -4.30 -9.82
C GLU A 50 -14.62 -4.20 -8.30
N LEU A 51 -14.05 -3.17 -7.67
CA LEU A 51 -13.99 -3.09 -6.21
C LEU A 51 -15.10 -2.21 -5.61
N GLY A 52 -15.49 -2.57 -4.39
CA GLY A 52 -16.33 -1.73 -3.56
C GLY A 52 -15.60 -0.46 -3.09
N PRO A 53 -16.34 0.56 -2.60
CA PRO A 53 -15.75 1.83 -2.20
C PRO A 53 -14.66 1.67 -1.11
N VAL A 54 -14.85 0.77 -0.15
CA VAL A 54 -13.92 0.58 0.99
C VAL A 54 -12.58 0.03 0.53
N GLU A 55 -12.59 -0.99 -0.35
CA GLU A 55 -11.38 -1.59 -0.90
C GLU A 55 -10.61 -0.59 -1.77
N ALA A 56 -11.33 0.18 -2.59
CA ALA A 56 -10.75 1.23 -3.42
C ALA A 56 -10.05 2.31 -2.56
N LEU A 57 -10.69 2.76 -1.47
CA LEU A 57 -10.11 3.75 -0.55
C LEU A 57 -8.75 3.30 0.01
N ALA A 58 -8.69 2.06 0.50
CA ALA A 58 -7.48 1.52 1.11
C ALA A 58 -6.34 1.40 0.10
N ALA A 59 -6.63 0.87 -1.09
CA ALA A 59 -5.64 0.69 -2.16
C ALA A 59 -5.12 2.04 -2.67
N CYS A 60 -6.03 2.97 -2.99
CA CYS A 60 -5.63 4.29 -3.48
C CYS A 60 -4.85 5.09 -2.45
N SER A 61 -5.19 4.97 -1.16
CA SER A 61 -4.42 5.64 -0.10
C SER A 61 -2.98 5.16 -0.01
N ARG A 62 -2.74 3.84 -0.12
CA ARG A 62 -1.38 3.29 -0.16
C ARG A 62 -0.63 3.72 -1.42
N PHE A 63 -1.29 3.67 -2.57
CA PHE A 63 -0.69 4.08 -3.84
C PHE A 63 -0.27 5.56 -3.84
N ILE A 64 -1.13 6.45 -3.33
CA ILE A 64 -0.85 7.89 -3.23
C ILE A 64 0.34 8.15 -2.29
N ALA A 65 0.39 7.44 -1.15
CA ALA A 65 1.45 7.59 -0.14
C ALA A 65 2.83 7.07 -0.59
N ALA A 66 2.89 6.20 -1.60
CA ALA A 66 4.14 5.72 -2.15
C ALA A 66 4.94 6.87 -2.81
N ALA A 67 6.20 7.07 -2.39
CA ALA A 67 7.00 8.26 -2.69
C ALA A 67 7.42 8.41 -4.18
N ASN A 68 7.35 7.35 -4.98
CA ASN A 68 7.83 7.33 -6.36
C ASN A 68 6.70 7.16 -7.37
N ASN A 69 6.03 8.25 -7.75
CA ASN A 69 5.22 8.25 -8.98
C ASN A 69 5.06 9.67 -9.53
N ARG A 70 5.71 9.93 -10.66
CA ARG A 70 5.79 11.26 -11.28
C ARG A 70 4.54 11.49 -12.15
N THR A 71 3.53 12.06 -11.50
CA THR A 71 2.50 12.94 -12.08
C THR A 71 1.34 12.27 -12.85
N LEU A 72 1.55 11.24 -13.68
CA LEU A 72 0.50 10.74 -14.62
C LEU A 72 -0.21 9.43 -14.20
N SER A 73 -0.37 9.19 -12.92
CA SER A 73 -1.24 8.09 -12.41
C SER A 73 -1.72 8.34 -10.98
N ARG A 74 -1.10 9.30 -10.28
CA ARG A 74 -1.60 9.78 -9.00
C ARG A 74 -2.88 10.61 -9.16
N SER A 75 -3.06 11.33 -10.28
CA SER A 75 -4.33 12.00 -10.59
C SER A 75 -5.50 11.01 -10.60
N ASP A 76 -5.37 9.89 -11.30
CA ASP A 76 -6.41 8.84 -11.36
C ASP A 76 -6.66 8.20 -9.99
N ALA A 77 -5.61 8.01 -9.18
CA ALA A 77 -5.76 7.47 -7.84
C ALA A 77 -6.52 8.42 -6.91
N TYR A 78 -6.25 9.73 -6.97
CA TYR A 78 -7.04 10.73 -6.26
C TYR A 78 -8.48 10.77 -6.79
N TYR A 79 -8.69 10.69 -8.10
CA TYR A 79 -10.02 10.61 -8.69
C TYR A 79 -10.81 9.40 -8.16
N ASN A 80 -10.23 8.20 -8.21
CA ASN A 80 -10.89 6.98 -7.75
C ASN A 80 -11.16 6.98 -6.25
N ARG A 81 -10.22 7.50 -5.43
CA ARG A 81 -10.44 7.66 -3.99
C ARG A 81 -11.57 8.66 -3.71
N GLY A 82 -11.62 9.76 -4.47
CA GLY A 82 -12.69 10.76 -4.37
C GLY A 82 -14.06 10.22 -4.80
N VAL A 83 -14.12 9.38 -5.83
CA VAL A 83 -15.33 8.65 -6.24
C VAL A 83 -15.80 7.74 -5.11
N ALA A 84 -14.90 6.96 -4.51
CA ALA A 84 -15.24 6.06 -3.41
C ALA A 84 -15.75 6.83 -2.17
N PHE A 85 -15.14 7.96 -1.81
CA PHE A 85 -15.67 8.82 -0.76
C PHE A 85 -17.06 9.36 -1.10
N ALA A 86 -17.30 9.78 -2.34
CA ALA A 86 -18.62 10.23 -2.78
C ALA A 86 -19.67 9.12 -2.72
N ASP A 87 -19.31 7.88 -3.07
CA ASP A 87 -20.22 6.73 -2.98
C ASP A 87 -20.56 6.37 -1.51
N LEU A 88 -19.68 6.71 -0.57
CA LEU A 88 -19.91 6.59 0.87
C LEU A 88 -20.64 7.80 1.49
N GLY A 89 -20.94 8.84 0.70
CA GLY A 89 -21.54 10.08 1.19
C GLY A 89 -20.58 11.03 1.91
N GLU A 90 -19.28 10.74 1.87
CA GLU A 90 -18.20 11.55 2.47
C GLU A 90 -17.82 12.71 1.53
N TRP A 91 -18.78 13.59 1.26
CA TRP A 91 -18.69 14.61 0.20
C TRP A 91 -17.52 15.58 0.36
N HIS A 92 -17.13 15.91 1.59
CA HIS A 92 -15.98 16.80 1.85
C HIS A 92 -14.66 16.14 1.47
N HIS A 93 -14.46 14.88 1.86
CA HIS A 93 -13.28 14.11 1.48
C HIS A 93 -13.23 13.88 -0.03
N ALA A 94 -14.39 13.57 -0.64
CA ALA A 94 -14.51 13.45 -2.09
C ALA A 94 -14.08 14.72 -2.83
N LYS A 95 -14.52 15.89 -2.37
CA LYS A 95 -14.15 17.19 -2.95
C LYS A 95 -12.64 17.40 -2.94
N LEU A 96 -12.00 17.19 -1.79
CA LEU A 96 -10.55 17.40 -1.63
C LEU A 96 -9.74 16.51 -2.59
N ASP A 97 -10.08 15.23 -2.65
CA ASP A 97 -9.42 14.28 -3.54
C ASP A 97 -9.62 14.63 -5.02
N LEU A 98 -10.82 15.02 -5.43
CA LEU A 98 -11.09 15.42 -6.81
C LEU A 98 -10.38 16.72 -7.20
N GLU A 99 -10.24 17.66 -6.26
CA GLU A 99 -9.43 18.88 -6.46
C GLU A 99 -7.95 18.55 -6.60
N ASP A 100 -7.41 17.63 -5.79
CA ASP A 100 -6.02 17.18 -5.93
C ASP A 100 -5.77 16.44 -7.24
N ALA A 101 -6.74 15.65 -7.72
CA ALA A 101 -6.69 15.02 -9.03
C ALA A 101 -6.54 16.07 -10.15
N LEU A 102 -7.31 17.16 -10.09
CA LEU A 102 -7.28 18.26 -11.06
C LEU A 102 -6.05 19.16 -10.93
N LYS A 103 -5.46 19.30 -9.73
CA LYS A 103 -4.15 19.97 -9.57
C LYS A 103 -3.04 19.20 -10.28
N LEU A 104 -3.11 17.87 -10.27
CA LEU A 104 -2.13 17.00 -10.93
C LEU A 104 -2.36 16.88 -12.44
N ASP A 105 -3.62 16.73 -12.86
CA ASP A 105 -4.02 16.76 -14.26
C ASP A 105 -5.27 17.64 -14.44
N PRO A 106 -5.09 18.92 -14.82
CA PRO A 106 -6.19 19.84 -15.09
C PRO A 106 -7.10 19.40 -16.25
N LYS A 107 -6.68 18.44 -17.07
CA LYS A 107 -7.47 17.92 -18.20
C LYS A 107 -8.27 16.66 -17.84
N ASN A 108 -8.21 16.20 -16.59
CA ASN A 108 -9.00 15.07 -16.12
C ASN A 108 -10.50 15.43 -16.07
N ARG A 109 -11.18 15.21 -17.20
CA ARG A 109 -12.61 15.56 -17.38
C ARG A 109 -13.51 14.78 -16.44
N TRP A 110 -13.13 13.55 -16.06
CA TRP A 110 -13.90 12.74 -15.11
C TRP A 110 -13.83 13.32 -13.70
N ALA A 111 -12.64 13.75 -13.26
CA ALA A 111 -12.49 14.44 -11.98
C ALA A 111 -13.27 15.76 -11.93
N SER A 112 -13.23 16.56 -13.00
CA SER A 112 -14.03 17.79 -13.11
C SER A 112 -15.53 17.52 -12.99
N GLN A 113 -16.03 16.55 -13.75
CA GLN A 113 -17.47 16.23 -13.73
C GLN A 113 -17.91 15.69 -12.37
N ARG A 114 -17.10 14.84 -11.74
CA ARG A 114 -17.41 14.27 -10.43
C ARG A 114 -17.38 15.35 -9.34
N LEU A 115 -16.44 16.30 -9.43
CA LEU A 115 -16.34 17.42 -8.48
C LEU A 115 -17.59 18.30 -8.52
N GLU A 116 -18.13 18.58 -9.70
CA GLU A 116 -19.40 19.30 -9.86
C GLU A 116 -20.53 18.59 -9.10
N ASN A 117 -20.67 17.28 -9.27
CA ASN A 117 -21.70 16.49 -8.59
C ASN A 117 -21.54 16.56 -7.06
N VAL A 118 -20.31 16.47 -6.56
CA VAL A 118 -19.99 16.56 -5.14
C VAL A 118 -20.33 17.96 -4.58
N ILE A 119 -20.01 19.03 -5.31
CA ILE A 119 -20.34 20.41 -4.90
C ILE A 119 -21.86 20.61 -4.81
N GLN A 120 -22.61 20.04 -5.75
CA GLN A 120 -24.07 20.07 -5.70
C GLN A 120 -24.63 19.30 -4.49
N ALA A 121 -24.05 18.14 -4.16
CA ALA A 121 -24.45 17.38 -2.97
C ALA A 121 -24.16 18.15 -1.67
N LEU A 122 -22.98 18.76 -1.55
CA LEU A 122 -22.61 19.60 -0.40
C LEU A 122 -23.56 20.79 -0.21
N SER A 123 -23.91 21.46 -1.31
CA SER A 123 -24.85 22.59 -1.27
C SER A 123 -26.24 22.20 -0.76
N LYS A 124 -26.69 20.98 -1.09
CA LYS A 124 -27.99 20.45 -0.63
C LYS A 124 -27.97 19.94 0.81
N ALA A 125 -26.82 19.46 1.29
CA ALA A 125 -26.68 18.93 2.64
C ALA A 125 -26.47 20.02 3.71
N GLY A 126 -26.03 21.22 3.30
CA GLY A 126 -25.78 22.36 4.19
C GLY A 126 -26.92 23.37 4.32
N GLY A 127 -28.05 23.15 3.65
CA GLY A 127 -29.27 23.96 3.76
C GLY A 127 -30.38 23.21 4.48
#